data_AF-A0A3D1J8V0-F1
#
_entry.id   AF-A0A3D1J8V0-F1
#
_cell.length_a   1.000
_cell.length_b   1.000
_cell.length_c   1.000
_cell.angle_alpha   90.00
_cell.angle_beta   90.00
_cell.angle_gamma   90.00
#
_symmetry.space_group_name_H-M   'P 1'
#
loop_
_entity.id
_entity.type
_entity.pdbx_description
1 polymer ?
#
loop_
_entity_poly.entity_id
_entity_poly.type
_entity_poly.pdbx_seq_one_letter_code
_entity_poly.pdbx_strand_id
1 'polypeptide(L)'
;MGIVMKYYVSILGLATIIGLLFKALNLNQWITYAGTGSLILGLILSGSLVSGDRMRANGQSDTGAKETYVWYLFVFSAPFLLLMFFG
;
A
#
# COMPACT_ATOMS: atom_id res chain seq x y z
N MET A 1 7.86 11.42 -16.01
CA MET A 1 6.95 10.25 -16.01
C MET A 1 7.69 8.91 -15.88
N GLY A 2 8.82 8.70 -16.57
CA GLY A 2 9.50 7.39 -16.59
C GLY A 2 10.21 6.91 -15.31
N ILE A 3 10.51 7.78 -14.33
CA ILE A 3 11.20 7.38 -13.08
C ILE A 3 10.21 6.85 -12.03
N VAL A 4 9.08 7.54 -11.86
CA VAL A 4 8.03 7.16 -10.89
C VAL A 4 7.42 5.80 -11.23
N MET A 5 7.16 5.54 -12.52
CA MET A 5 6.67 4.24 -12.98
C MET A 5 7.63 3.08 -12.66
N LYS A 6 8.96 3.32 -12.77
CA LYS A 6 9.96 2.31 -12.42
C LYS A 6 9.88 1.91 -10.95
N TYR A 7 9.63 2.88 -10.06
CA TYR A 7 9.49 2.59 -8.64
C TYR A 7 8.24 1.74 -8.35
N TYR A 8 7.09 2.05 -8.95
CA TYR A 8 5.89 1.22 -8.80
C TYR A 8 6.12 -0.22 -9.27
N VAL A 9 6.73 -0.40 -10.45
CA VAL A 9 7.05 -1.73 -10.98
C VAL A 9 8.03 -2.47 -10.07
N SER A 10 9.06 -1.79 -9.55
CA SER A 10 10.00 -2.42 -8.60
C SER A 10 9.35 -2.82 -7.29
N ILE A 11 8.45 -1.99 -6.74
CA ILE A 11 7.75 -2.27 -5.49
C ILE A 11 6.80 -3.45 -5.69
N LEU A 12 6.05 -3.48 -6.79
CA LEU A 12 5.18 -4.58 -7.15
C LEU A 12 5.96 -5.89 -7.29
N GLY A 13 7.09 -5.86 -8.01
CA GLY A 13 7.96 -7.02 -8.20
C GLY A 13 8.51 -7.55 -6.89
N LEU A 14 9.06 -6.67 -6.04
CA LEU A 14 9.59 -7.05 -4.72
C LEU A 14 8.50 -7.60 -3.80
N ALA A 15 7.34 -6.94 -3.72
CA ALA A 15 6.21 -7.40 -2.91
C ALA A 15 5.70 -8.78 -3.37
N THR A 16 5.68 -9.03 -4.68
CA THR A 16 5.30 -10.34 -5.22
C THR A 16 6.31 -11.42 -4.84
N ILE A 17 7.61 -11.16 -4.96
CA ILE A 17 8.67 -12.11 -4.55
C ILE A 17 8.55 -12.42 -3.05
N ILE A 18 8.39 -11.40 -2.22
CA ILE A 18 8.24 -11.56 -0.77
C ILE A 18 6.97 -12.35 -0.44
N GLY A 19 5.85 -12.04 -1.09
CA GLY A 19 4.58 -12.74 -0.89
C GLY A 19 4.67 -14.22 -1.24
N LEU A 20 5.29 -14.55 -2.39
CA LEU A 20 5.52 -15.93 -2.80
C LEU A 20 6.47 -16.66 -1.83
N LEU A 21 7.50 -16.00 -1.33
CA LEU A 21 8.40 -16.56 -0.32
C LEU A 21 7.64 -16.88 0.98
N PHE A 22 6.80 -15.95 1.47
CA PHE A 22 5.96 -16.21 2.64
C PHE A 22 5.00 -17.38 2.41
N LYS A 23 4.41 -17.48 1.22
CA LYS A 23 3.54 -18.61 0.87
C LYS A 23 4.32 -19.95 0.86
N ALA A 24 5.51 -19.97 0.26
CA ALA A 24 6.37 -21.16 0.21
C ALA A 24 6.82 -21.62 1.61
N LEU A 25 6.99 -20.68 2.55
CA LEU A 25 7.36 -20.97 3.93
C LEU A 25 6.14 -21.23 4.85
N ASN A 26 4.92 -21.32 4.31
CA ASN A 26 3.66 -21.45 5.06
C ASN A 26 3.41 -20.33 6.09
N LEU A 27 3.97 -19.15 5.85
CA LEU A 27 3.83 -17.94 6.68
C LEU A 27 2.54 -17.17 6.33
N ASN A 28 1.41 -17.85 6.24
CA ASN A 28 0.14 -17.26 5.77
C ASN A 28 -0.33 -16.08 6.62
N GLN A 29 -0.07 -16.09 7.93
CA GLN A 29 -0.39 -14.96 8.82
C GLN A 29 0.38 -13.69 8.44
N TRP A 30 1.63 -13.82 7.98
CA TRP A 30 2.45 -12.69 7.56
C TRP A 30 1.98 -12.09 6.24
N ILE A 31 1.44 -12.91 5.33
CA ILE A 31 0.77 -12.43 4.12
C ILE A 31 -0.43 -11.55 4.50
N THR A 32 -1.26 -12.01 5.43
CA THR A 32 -2.41 -11.26 5.94
C THR A 32 -1.97 -9.95 6.58
N TYR A 33 -0.98 -9.96 7.48
CA TYR A 33 -0.51 -8.76 8.17
C TYR A 33 0.15 -7.76 7.21
N ALA A 34 0.99 -8.22 6.28
CA ALA A 34 1.62 -7.36 5.29
C ALA A 34 0.59 -6.73 4.35
N GLY A 35 -0.37 -7.51 3.84
CA GLY A 35 -1.42 -7.02 2.95
C GLY A 35 -2.39 -6.06 3.63
N THR A 36 -3.03 -6.50 4.73
CA THR A 36 -4.02 -5.68 5.44
C THR A 36 -3.38 -4.48 6.15
N GLY A 37 -2.22 -4.65 6.76
CA GLY A 37 -1.51 -3.57 7.46
C GLY A 37 -1.09 -2.45 6.51
N SER A 38 -0.49 -2.79 5.36
CA SER A 38 -0.10 -1.77 4.37
C SER A 38 -1.31 -1.11 3.71
N LEU A 39 -2.40 -1.84 3.48
CA LEU A 39 -3.66 -1.28 2.98
C LEU A 39 -4.26 -0.26 3.97
N ILE A 40 -4.35 -0.61 5.25
CA ILE A 40 -4.88 0.28 6.29
C ILE A 40 -4.01 1.53 6.42
N LEU A 41 -2.68 1.37 6.43
CA LEU A 41 -1.76 2.51 6.43
C LEU A 41 -1.95 3.41 5.20
N GLY A 42 -2.13 2.81 4.01
CA GLY A 42 -2.45 3.55 2.79
C GLY A 42 -3.74 4.36 2.93
N LEU A 43 -4.80 3.78 3.49
CA LEU A 43 -6.07 4.46 3.73
C LEU A 43 -5.95 5.60 4.74
N ILE A 44 -5.25 5.38 5.86
CA ILE A 44 -5.02 6.42 6.88
C ILE A 44 -4.27 7.60 6.27
N LEU A 45 -3.19 7.31 5.53
CA LEU A 45 -2.33 8.34 4.92
C LEU A 45 -2.98 9.02 3.72
N SER A 46 -3.91 8.36 3.03
CA SER A 46 -4.71 8.97 1.96
C SER A 46 -5.71 10.01 2.46
N GLY A 47 -5.94 10.08 3.77
CA GLY A 47 -6.95 10.96 4.35
C GLY A 47 -8.38 10.44 4.21
N SER A 48 -8.60 9.28 3.59
CA SER A 48 -9.94 8.70 3.39
C SER A 48 -10.64 8.29 4.69
N LEU A 49 -9.88 8.09 5.77
CA LEU A 49 -10.39 7.71 7.09
C LEU A 49 -10.52 8.90 8.06
N VAL A 50 -10.28 10.13 7.60
CA VAL A 50 -10.34 11.33 8.44
C VAL A 50 -11.73 11.98 8.29
N SER A 51 -12.36 12.40 9.40
CA SER A 51 -13.68 13.03 9.39
C SER A 51 -13.74 14.28 8.49
N GLY A 52 -14.91 14.52 7.89
CA GLY A 52 -15.12 15.57 6.87
C GLY A 52 -14.69 16.99 7.28
N ASP A 53 -14.67 17.30 8.58
CA ASP A 53 -14.19 18.59 9.10
C ASP A 53 -12.67 18.76 8.94
N ARG A 54 -11.90 17.68 9.12
CA ARG A 54 -10.45 17.71 8.89
C ARG A 54 -10.09 17.60 7.41
N MET A 55 -10.95 17.02 6.58
CA MET A 55 -10.76 17.06 5.12
C MET A 55 -10.88 18.49 4.58
N ARG A 56 -11.80 19.32 5.12
CA ARG A 56 -11.91 20.75 4.78
C ARG A 56 -10.72 21.56 5.29
N ALA A 57 -10.15 21.20 6.45
CA ALA A 57 -8.94 21.82 6.98
C ALA A 57 -7.67 21.43 6.21
N ASN A 58 -7.53 20.15 5.83
CA ASN A 58 -6.39 19.65 5.03
C ASN A 58 -6.45 20.10 3.56
N GLY A 59 -7.63 20.47 3.04
CA GLY A 59 -7.74 21.04 1.69
C GLY A 59 -7.17 22.46 1.56
N GLN A 60 -6.93 23.16 2.67
CA GLN A 60 -6.30 24.49 2.71
C GLN A 60 -4.82 24.45 3.11
N SER A 61 -4.37 23.40 3.79
CA SER A 61 -2.96 23.18 4.06
C SER A 61 -2.36 22.35 2.94
N ASP A 62 -1.57 22.99 2.08
CA ASP A 62 -0.75 22.37 1.03
C ASP A 62 0.39 21.53 1.64
N THR A 63 0.06 20.65 2.58
CA THR A 63 0.99 19.68 3.16
C THR A 63 1.12 18.56 2.16
N GLY A 64 1.95 18.79 1.13
CA GLY A 64 2.38 17.82 0.13
C GLY A 64 3.18 16.66 0.73
N ALA A 65 2.60 15.90 1.67
CA ALA A 65 2.97 14.52 1.89
C ALA A 65 2.70 13.82 0.56
N LYS A 66 3.75 13.77 -0.28
CA LYS A 66 3.64 13.56 -1.73
C LYS A 66 2.73 12.38 -1.99
N GLU A 67 1.58 12.65 -2.60
CA GLU A 67 0.54 11.70 -3.00
C GLU A 67 1.11 10.38 -3.55
N THR A 68 2.27 10.46 -4.22
CA THR A 68 3.09 9.34 -4.68
C THR A 68 3.40 8.27 -3.62
N TYR A 69 3.69 8.64 -2.37
CA TYR A 69 4.01 7.70 -1.28
C TYR A 69 2.80 6.89 -0.81
N VAL A 70 1.61 7.51 -0.83
CA VAL A 70 0.35 6.83 -0.51
C VAL A 70 0.09 5.73 -1.54
N TRP A 71 0.28 6.05 -2.82
CA TRP A 71 0.15 5.07 -3.91
C TRP A 71 1.15 3.91 -3.82
N TYR A 72 2.35 4.13 -3.28
CA TYR A 72 3.30 3.04 -3.06
C TYR A 72 2.79 2.00 -2.07
N LEU A 73 2.04 2.41 -1.03
CA LEU A 73 1.46 1.48 -0.06
C LEU A 73 0.37 0.61 -0.70
N PHE A 74 -0.45 1.18 -1.58
CA PHE A 74 -1.46 0.41 -2.32
C PHE A 74 -0.83 -0.57 -3.32
N VAL A 75 0.21 -0.15 -4.04
CA VAL A 75 0.92 -1.04 -4.97
C VAL A 75 1.66 -2.15 -4.22
N PHE A 76 2.22 -1.85 -3.05
CA PHE A 76 2.87 -2.85 -2.19
C PHE A 76 1.86 -3.86 -1.62
N SER A 77 0.66 -3.43 -1.22
CA SER A 77 -0.33 -4.31 -0.59
C SER A 77 -0.97 -5.29 -1.58
N ALA A 78 -1.08 -4.90 -2.86
CA ALA A 78 -1.83 -5.65 -3.87
C ALA A 78 -1.41 -7.13 -4.03
N PRO A 79 -0.12 -7.49 -4.16
CA PRO A 79 0.29 -8.90 -4.29
C PRO A 79 -0.06 -9.74 -3.06
N PHE A 80 0.08 -9.19 -1.85
CA PHE A 80 -0.27 -9.90 -0.62
C PHE A 80 -1.78 -10.12 -0.52
N LEU A 81 -2.58 -9.12 -0.89
CA LEU A 81 -4.05 -9.26 -0.94
C LEU A 81 -4.47 -10.30 -1.98
N LEU A 82 -3.85 -10.30 -3.17
CA LEU A 82 -4.11 -11.33 -4.19
C LEU A 82 -3.77 -12.73 -3.68
N LEU A 83 -2.63 -12.90 -3.02
CA LEU A 83 -2.25 -14.17 -2.40
C LEU A 83 -3.16 -14.57 -1.24
N MET A 84 -3.73 -13.61 -0.52
CA MET A 84 -4.69 -13.86 0.55
C MET A 84 -6.05 -14.35 0.00
N PHE A 85 -6.51 -13.80 -1.12
CA PHE A 85 -7.82 -14.14 -1.70
C PHE A 85 -7.79 -15.33 -2.65
N PHE A 86 -6.68 -15.54 -3.37
CA PHE A 86 -6.59 -16.52 -4.45
C PHE A 86 -5.44 -17.53 -4.31
N GLY A 87 -4.54 -17.34 -3.33
CA GLY A 87 -3.32 -18.12 -3.17
C GLY A 87 -3.45 -19.27 -2.18
#